data_AF-A0AAP2G2W6-F1
#
_entry.id   AF-A0AAP2G2W6-F1
#
_cell.length_a   1.000
_cell.length_b   1.000
_cell.length_c   1.000
_cell.angle_alpha   90.00
_cell.angle_beta   90.00
_cell.angle_gamma   90.00
#
_symmetry.space_group_name_H-M   'P 1'
#
loop_
_entity.id
_entity.type
_entity.pdbx_description
1 polymer ?
#
loop_
_entity_poly.entity_id
_entity_poly.type
_entity_poly.pdbx_seq_one_letter_code
_entity_poly.pdbx_strand_id
1 'polypeptide(L)'
;MLDVVEYAFEGDRQCARDYLRGLPVGAFYTYVLLTPGGLPFYVGKGKGDRVLQHEAEALRNSKIHKTNPYKCNKIRKIVGLGDSVGYRIDRVYELDEIACLKREQALISHYGRRCDGGVLTNLAAGLGSPAARDPLSAERHAATLSGVVEGDGERTALNLYLQSLGAVASVPIKPLAAYRSRLVGAYPSPKALKNASLRNGLTIVASVLASGLRITSGTIVPRKFMIAPEAENWPLDGPPPEVVEGVIENGAASDILKLGLVSLVRADRPEDEGFRIDAGQAARIIGLVGRDYLEEWDLV
;
A
#
# COMPACT_ATOMS: atom_id res chain seq x y z
N MET A 1 6.12 -39.76 -4.23
CA MET A 1 7.53 -39.74 -3.78
C MET A 1 8.06 -38.35 -4.04
N LEU A 2 8.40 -37.60 -2.99
CA LEU A 2 9.10 -36.32 -3.15
C LEU A 2 10.56 -36.68 -3.39
N ASP A 3 11.05 -36.49 -4.62
CA ASP A 3 12.48 -36.48 -4.90
C ASP A 3 13.14 -35.52 -3.91
N VAL A 4 14.19 -35.98 -3.24
CA VAL A 4 15.07 -35.12 -2.45
C VAL A 4 15.50 -34.00 -3.41
N VAL A 5 15.03 -32.78 -3.18
CA VAL A 5 15.31 -31.66 -4.08
C VAL A 5 16.77 -31.28 -3.87
N GLU A 6 17.64 -31.95 -4.61
CA GLU A 6 19.07 -31.63 -4.66
C GLU A 6 19.20 -30.27 -5.35
N TYR A 7 19.46 -29.25 -4.52
CA TYR A 7 19.76 -27.91 -4.98
C TYR A 7 21.26 -27.77 -5.18
N ALA A 8 21.66 -26.98 -6.17
CA ALA A 8 23.06 -26.83 -6.53
C ALA A 8 23.89 -26.07 -5.48
N PHE A 9 23.25 -25.21 -4.68
CA PHE A 9 23.89 -24.46 -3.60
C PHE A 9 22.85 -23.92 -2.60
N GLU A 10 23.22 -23.83 -1.32
CA GLU A 10 22.53 -23.02 -0.32
C GLU A 10 23.54 -22.36 0.62
N GLY A 11 23.29 -21.10 1.00
CA GLY A 11 24.14 -20.38 1.95
C GLY A 11 23.77 -18.91 2.12
N ASP A 12 24.66 -18.17 2.77
CA ASP A 12 24.52 -16.72 2.95
C ASP A 12 24.92 -15.92 1.70
N ARG A 13 24.88 -14.59 1.81
CA ARG A 13 25.19 -13.67 0.73
C ARG A 13 26.63 -13.81 0.20
N GLN A 14 27.60 -14.06 1.07
CA GLN A 14 29.01 -14.15 0.69
C GLN A 14 29.28 -15.49 -0.01
N CYS A 15 28.81 -16.59 0.59
CA CYS A 15 28.89 -17.92 -0.01
C CYS A 15 28.18 -17.96 -1.38
N ALA A 16 27.00 -17.33 -1.49
CA ALA A 16 26.28 -17.24 -2.76
C ALA A 16 27.07 -16.46 -3.83
N ARG A 17 27.73 -15.37 -3.45
CA ARG A 17 28.58 -14.59 -4.37
C ARG A 17 29.74 -15.42 -4.89
N ASP A 18 30.41 -16.16 -4.01
CA ASP A 18 31.57 -16.96 -4.40
C ASP A 18 31.14 -18.15 -5.28
N TYR A 19 30.00 -18.77 -4.99
CA TYR A 19 29.38 -19.77 -5.87
C TYR A 19 29.07 -19.20 -7.27
N LEU A 20 28.43 -18.03 -7.34
CA LEU A 20 28.04 -17.39 -8.61
C LEU A 20 29.25 -17.01 -9.48
N ARG A 21 30.38 -16.65 -8.88
CA ARG A 21 31.63 -16.35 -9.59
C ARG A 21 32.24 -17.59 -10.27
N GLY A 22 31.95 -18.78 -9.74
CA GLY A 22 32.39 -20.05 -10.32
C GLY A 22 31.53 -20.52 -11.50
N LEU A 23 30.41 -19.87 -11.80
CA LEU A 23 29.53 -20.28 -12.88
C LEU A 23 30.11 -19.93 -14.26
N PRO A 24 29.81 -20.73 -15.31
CA PRO A 24 30.20 -20.41 -16.67
C PRO A 24 29.71 -19.02 -17.09
N VAL A 25 30.54 -18.31 -17.85
CA VAL A 25 30.16 -17.01 -18.41
C VAL A 25 28.92 -17.17 -19.28
N GLY A 26 27.88 -16.40 -18.96
CA GLY A 26 26.63 -16.44 -19.71
C GLY A 26 25.53 -17.29 -19.06
N ALA A 27 25.87 -18.10 -18.06
CA ALA A 27 24.95 -19.03 -17.40
C ALA A 27 23.71 -18.35 -16.80
N PHE A 28 22.60 -19.05 -16.94
CA PHE A 28 21.35 -18.78 -16.25
C PHE A 28 21.20 -19.72 -15.06
N TYR A 29 20.45 -19.30 -14.06
CA TYR A 29 20.15 -20.14 -12.91
C TYR A 29 18.79 -19.80 -12.31
N THR A 30 18.16 -20.81 -11.72
CA THR A 30 16.99 -20.64 -10.84
C THR A 30 17.45 -20.49 -9.41
N TYR A 31 16.81 -19.60 -8.66
CA TYR A 31 17.13 -19.37 -7.25
C TYR A 31 15.88 -19.21 -6.39
N VAL A 32 16.07 -19.42 -5.10
CA VAL A 32 15.09 -19.21 -4.04
C VAL A 32 15.72 -18.31 -2.98
N LEU A 33 15.00 -17.28 -2.55
CA LEU A 33 15.34 -16.50 -1.36
C LEU A 33 14.63 -17.10 -0.14
N LEU A 34 15.38 -17.24 0.95
CA LEU A 34 14.96 -17.93 2.17
C LEU A 34 14.92 -16.96 3.35
N THR A 35 13.94 -17.16 4.24
CA THR A 35 13.96 -16.53 5.56
C THR A 35 15.11 -17.09 6.41
N PRO A 36 15.44 -16.48 7.55
CA PRO A 36 16.47 -17.03 8.46
C PRO A 36 16.18 -18.46 8.93
N GLY A 37 14.90 -18.83 9.05
CA GLY A 37 14.47 -20.20 9.34
C GLY A 37 14.42 -21.14 8.14
N GLY A 38 15.02 -20.78 7.00
CA GLY A 38 15.09 -21.61 5.80
C GLY A 38 13.81 -21.67 4.96
N LEU A 39 12.78 -20.87 5.27
CA LEU A 39 11.52 -20.92 4.53
C LEU A 39 11.60 -20.11 3.22
N PRO A 40 11.22 -20.69 2.07
CA PRO A 40 11.11 -19.98 0.80
C PRO A 40 10.15 -18.80 0.88
N PHE A 41 10.55 -17.65 0.36
CA PHE A 41 9.63 -16.50 0.21
C PHE A 41 9.68 -15.85 -1.17
N TYR A 42 10.62 -16.21 -2.03
CA TYR A 42 10.69 -15.71 -3.39
C TYR A 42 11.45 -16.68 -4.28
N VAL A 43 10.98 -16.89 -5.49
CA VAL A 43 11.65 -17.67 -6.54
C VAL A 43 11.97 -16.73 -7.70
N GLY A 44 13.10 -16.91 -8.35
CA GLY A 44 13.40 -16.18 -9.56
C GLY A 44 14.42 -16.84 -10.47
N LYS A 45 14.46 -16.38 -11.71
CA LYS A 45 15.56 -16.58 -12.65
C LYS A 45 16.63 -15.49 -12.52
N GLY A 46 17.89 -15.88 -12.65
CA GLY A 46 19.05 -15.00 -12.58
C GLY A 46 20.10 -15.28 -13.65
N LYS A 47 20.99 -14.30 -13.82
CA LYS A 47 22.25 -14.37 -14.57
C LYS A 47 23.23 -13.42 -13.88
N GLY A 48 24.51 -13.79 -13.79
CA GLY A 48 25.50 -13.06 -13.00
C GLY A 48 25.04 -12.86 -11.55
N ASP A 49 25.17 -11.65 -11.00
CA ASP A 49 24.83 -11.35 -9.60
C ASP A 49 23.34 -11.00 -9.36
N ARG A 50 22.44 -11.31 -10.30
CA ARG A 50 21.02 -10.87 -10.25
C ARG A 50 20.34 -11.17 -8.91
N VAL A 51 20.57 -12.35 -8.34
CA VAL A 51 19.97 -12.76 -7.06
C VAL A 51 20.44 -11.89 -5.90
N LEU A 52 21.69 -11.42 -5.90
CA LEU A 52 22.27 -10.57 -4.86
C LEU A 52 21.81 -9.11 -4.93
N GLN A 53 21.35 -8.68 -6.11
CA GLN A 53 20.87 -7.31 -6.36
C GLN A 53 19.54 -7.02 -5.63
N HIS A 54 18.77 -8.04 -5.24
CA HIS A 54 17.47 -7.85 -4.57
C HIS A 54 17.58 -7.13 -3.23
N GLU A 55 18.62 -7.39 -2.45
CA GLU A 55 18.86 -6.65 -1.21
C GLU A 55 19.15 -5.17 -1.49
N ALA A 56 19.97 -4.87 -2.50
CA ALA A 56 20.26 -3.49 -2.88
C ALA A 56 19.00 -2.76 -3.37
N GLU A 57 18.14 -3.42 -4.15
CA GLU A 57 16.82 -2.90 -4.55
C GLU A 57 15.94 -2.58 -3.33
N ALA A 58 15.92 -3.48 -2.34
CA ALA A 58 15.10 -3.33 -1.15
C ALA A 58 15.56 -2.14 -0.29
N LEU A 59 16.88 -1.97 -0.12
CA LEU A 59 17.48 -0.97 0.78
C LEU A 59 17.59 0.43 0.16
N ARG A 60 17.73 0.55 -1.18
CA ARG A 60 17.99 1.84 -1.84
C ARG A 60 16.76 2.68 -2.19
N ASN A 61 15.56 2.34 -1.69
CA ASN A 61 14.30 3.00 -2.11
C ASN A 61 14.20 3.16 -3.64
N SER A 62 14.62 2.14 -4.40
CA SER A 62 14.61 2.20 -5.87
C SER A 62 13.20 2.44 -6.40
N LYS A 63 13.10 3.21 -7.50
CA LYS A 63 11.85 3.66 -8.13
C LYS A 63 10.77 2.55 -8.11
N ILE A 64 9.69 2.81 -7.36
CA ILE A 64 8.58 1.90 -6.99
C ILE A 64 7.93 1.16 -8.20
N HIS A 65 8.14 1.63 -9.42
CA HIS A 65 7.44 1.14 -10.61
C HIS A 65 8.08 -0.09 -11.28
N LYS A 66 9.27 -0.56 -10.87
CA LYS A 66 9.93 -1.74 -11.49
C LYS A 66 10.26 -2.89 -10.53
N THR A 67 9.93 -2.75 -9.25
CA THR A 67 10.35 -3.69 -8.20
C THR A 67 9.14 -4.33 -7.54
N ASN A 68 9.19 -5.64 -7.30
CA ASN A 68 8.19 -6.36 -6.52
C ASN A 68 8.17 -5.84 -5.06
N PRO A 69 7.14 -5.09 -4.64
CA PRO A 69 7.12 -4.44 -3.33
C PRO A 69 7.02 -5.45 -2.19
N TYR A 70 6.36 -6.60 -2.38
CA TYR A 70 6.22 -7.63 -1.33
C TYR A 70 7.55 -8.30 -1.02
N LYS A 71 8.31 -8.65 -2.07
CA LYS A 71 9.68 -9.14 -1.95
C LYS A 71 10.56 -8.12 -1.21
N CYS A 72 10.55 -6.87 -1.64
CA CYS A 72 11.38 -5.83 -1.01
C CYS A 72 10.98 -5.58 0.46
N ASN A 73 9.68 -5.55 0.77
CA ASN A 73 9.19 -5.41 2.14
C ASN A 73 9.63 -6.60 3.02
N LYS A 74 9.58 -7.83 2.49
CA LYS A 74 10.04 -9.03 3.20
C LYS A 74 11.53 -8.95 3.51
N ILE A 75 12.35 -8.54 2.54
CA ILE A 75 13.80 -8.34 2.72
C ILE A 75 14.06 -7.25 3.79
N ARG A 76 13.42 -6.07 3.68
CA ARG A 76 13.58 -5.01 4.69
C ARG A 76 13.18 -5.46 6.09
N LYS A 77 12.13 -6.29 6.22
CA LYS A 77 11.72 -6.84 7.51
C LYS A 77 12.79 -7.76 8.10
N ILE A 78 13.37 -8.65 7.29
CA ILE A 78 14.47 -9.55 7.73
C ILE A 78 15.66 -8.72 8.21
N VAL A 79 16.15 -7.80 7.37
CA VAL A 79 17.31 -6.96 7.70
C VAL A 79 17.04 -6.04 8.91
N GLY A 80 15.82 -5.49 9.02
CA GLY A 80 15.43 -4.63 10.14
C GLY A 80 15.37 -5.36 11.49
N LEU A 81 15.30 -6.69 11.50
CA LEU A 81 15.39 -7.51 12.71
C LEU A 81 16.84 -7.90 13.04
N GLY A 82 17.83 -7.45 12.26
CA GLY A 82 19.23 -7.86 12.41
C GLY A 82 19.57 -9.19 11.74
N ASP A 83 18.61 -9.80 11.04
CA ASP A 83 18.79 -11.09 10.36
C ASP A 83 19.30 -10.92 8.91
N SER A 84 19.76 -12.04 8.32
CA SER A 84 20.19 -12.12 6.91
C SER A 84 19.24 -12.94 6.04
N VAL A 85 19.15 -12.57 4.75
CA VAL A 85 18.46 -13.36 3.73
C VAL A 85 19.31 -14.57 3.35
N GLY A 86 18.71 -15.76 3.33
CA GLY A 86 19.34 -16.98 2.81
C GLY A 86 19.16 -17.11 1.29
N TYR A 87 20.11 -17.77 0.65
CA TYR A 87 20.18 -17.93 -0.80
C TYR A 87 20.30 -19.40 -1.17
N ARG A 88 19.39 -19.89 -2.02
CA ARG A 88 19.48 -21.22 -2.62
C ARG A 88 19.54 -21.09 -4.13
N ILE A 89 20.55 -21.68 -4.77
CA ILE A 89 20.57 -21.89 -6.21
C ILE A 89 20.03 -23.29 -6.45
N ASP A 90 18.89 -23.36 -7.13
CA ASP A 90 18.20 -24.63 -7.39
C ASP A 90 18.90 -25.37 -8.54
N ARG A 91 19.06 -24.73 -9.70
CA ARG A 91 19.76 -25.33 -10.84
C ARG A 91 20.47 -24.27 -11.69
N VAL A 92 21.57 -24.67 -12.32
CA VAL A 92 22.36 -23.86 -13.27
C VAL A 92 22.13 -24.39 -14.69
N TYR A 93 22.06 -23.48 -15.65
CA TYR A 93 21.83 -23.72 -17.07
C TYR A 93 22.86 -22.92 -17.87
N GLU A 94 23.65 -23.56 -18.72
CA GLU A 94 24.74 -22.87 -19.44
C GLU A 94 24.22 -21.78 -20.38
N LEU A 95 23.42 -22.14 -21.38
CA LEU A 95 22.84 -21.18 -22.33
C LEU A 95 21.33 -21.39 -22.54
N ASP A 96 20.73 -22.35 -21.83
CA ASP A 96 19.31 -22.67 -21.96
C ASP A 96 18.44 -21.83 -21.02
N GLU A 97 18.14 -20.62 -21.47
CA GLU A 97 17.22 -19.70 -20.78
C GLU A 97 15.80 -20.28 -20.66
N ILE A 98 15.33 -21.02 -21.66
CA ILE A 98 13.97 -21.56 -21.70
C ILE A 98 13.80 -22.65 -20.64
N ALA A 99 14.75 -23.57 -20.50
CA ALA A 99 14.73 -24.57 -19.43
C ALA A 99 14.81 -23.92 -18.04
N CYS A 100 15.60 -22.86 -17.90
CA CYS A 100 15.66 -22.07 -16.67
C CYS A 100 14.29 -21.44 -16.32
N LEU A 101 13.58 -20.87 -17.30
CA LEU A 101 12.25 -20.30 -17.11
C LEU A 101 11.20 -21.36 -16.77
N LYS A 102 11.24 -22.53 -17.41
CA LYS A 102 10.35 -23.66 -17.09
C LYS A 102 10.55 -24.14 -15.66
N ARG A 103 11.80 -24.20 -15.18
CA ARG A 103 12.09 -24.56 -13.79
C ARG A 103 11.66 -23.50 -12.79
N GLU A 104 11.83 -22.21 -13.12
CA GLU A 104 11.30 -21.11 -12.30
C GLU A 104 9.79 -21.27 -12.10
N GLN A 105 9.05 -21.52 -13.19
CA GLN A 105 7.61 -21.76 -13.13
C GLN A 105 7.27 -22.99 -12.28
N ALA A 106 7.98 -24.10 -12.46
CA ALA A 106 7.76 -25.32 -11.68
C ALA A 106 7.98 -25.09 -10.17
N LEU A 107 9.01 -24.33 -9.80
CA LEU A 107 9.27 -23.94 -8.40
C LEU A 107 8.18 -23.02 -7.84
N ILE A 108 7.71 -22.05 -8.64
CA ILE A 108 6.61 -21.15 -8.23
C ILE A 108 5.34 -21.97 -8.02
N SER A 109 5.03 -22.90 -8.92
CA SER A 109 3.88 -23.80 -8.79
C SER A 109 4.00 -24.73 -7.58
N HIS A 110 5.22 -25.20 -7.27
CA HIS A 110 5.46 -26.10 -6.15
C HIS A 110 5.29 -25.42 -4.78
N TYR A 111 5.92 -24.26 -4.58
CA TYR A 111 5.82 -23.54 -3.30
C TYR A 111 4.52 -22.71 -3.15
N GLY A 112 3.87 -22.40 -4.28
CA GLY A 112 2.68 -21.58 -4.35
C GLY A 112 2.94 -20.09 -4.07
N ARG A 113 2.25 -19.21 -4.77
CA ARG A 113 2.25 -17.78 -4.46
C ARG A 113 1.31 -17.51 -3.29
N ARG A 114 1.59 -16.46 -2.53
CA ARG A 114 0.71 -16.02 -1.43
C ARG A 114 -0.74 -15.78 -1.87
N CYS A 115 -0.94 -15.24 -3.07
CA CYS A 115 -2.26 -15.02 -3.64
C CYS A 115 -3.02 -16.32 -3.98
N ASP A 116 -2.29 -17.43 -4.11
CA ASP A 116 -2.81 -18.76 -4.41
C ASP A 116 -2.78 -19.67 -3.16
N GLY A 117 -2.57 -19.10 -1.95
CA GLY A 117 -2.48 -19.84 -0.69
C GLY A 117 -1.10 -20.36 -0.31
N GLY A 118 -0.06 -20.07 -1.10
CA GLY A 118 1.32 -20.51 -0.85
C GLY A 118 2.20 -19.51 -0.09
N VAL A 119 3.52 -19.73 -0.12
CA VAL A 119 4.49 -18.96 0.69
C VAL A 119 5.21 -17.84 -0.07
N LEU A 120 5.19 -17.86 -1.40
CA LEU A 120 6.00 -16.97 -2.22
C LEU A 120 5.41 -15.56 -2.38
N THR A 121 6.29 -14.56 -2.40
CA THR A 121 6.00 -13.15 -2.67
C THR A 121 5.97 -12.81 -4.16
N ASN A 122 6.13 -13.80 -5.05
CA ASN A 122 6.08 -13.65 -6.50
C ASN A 122 4.74 -13.04 -6.97
N LEU A 123 4.81 -12.04 -7.85
CA LEU A 123 3.61 -11.41 -8.45
C LEU A 123 3.11 -12.17 -9.68
N ALA A 124 4.02 -12.78 -10.44
CA ALA A 124 3.71 -13.56 -11.63
C ALA A 124 3.88 -15.05 -11.35
N ALA A 125 3.16 -15.88 -12.10
CA ALA A 125 3.25 -17.34 -12.01
C ALA A 125 4.51 -17.93 -12.68
N GLY A 126 5.35 -17.11 -13.32
CA GLY A 126 6.53 -17.54 -14.10
C GLY A 126 6.35 -17.35 -15.61
N LEU A 127 7.34 -17.79 -16.40
CA LEU A 127 7.35 -17.74 -17.88
C LEU A 127 7.11 -16.34 -18.51
N GLY A 128 7.45 -15.26 -17.80
CA GLY A 128 7.17 -13.90 -18.30
C GLY A 128 5.69 -13.50 -18.27
N SER A 129 4.84 -14.25 -17.58
CA SER A 129 3.43 -13.89 -17.37
C SER A 129 3.33 -12.51 -16.70
N PRO A 130 2.34 -11.67 -17.08
CA PRO A 130 2.13 -10.39 -16.41
C PRO A 130 1.87 -10.60 -14.92
N ALA A 131 2.33 -9.64 -14.11
CA ALA A 131 2.08 -9.63 -12.67
C ALA A 131 0.56 -9.66 -12.42
N ALA A 132 0.07 -10.74 -11.81
CA ALA A 132 -1.30 -10.79 -11.33
C ALA A 132 -1.35 -10.03 -9.99
N ARG A 133 -2.34 -9.15 -9.82
CA ARG A 133 -2.61 -8.61 -8.49
C ARG A 133 -3.10 -9.76 -7.61
N ASP A 134 -2.57 -9.82 -6.40
CA ASP A 134 -3.05 -10.75 -5.38
C ASP A 134 -4.55 -10.49 -5.12
N PRO A 135 -5.45 -11.43 -5.47
CA PRO A 135 -6.89 -11.25 -5.30
C PRO A 135 -7.26 -11.02 -3.83
N LEU A 136 -6.60 -11.72 -2.89
CA LEU A 136 -6.81 -11.54 -1.44
C LEU A 136 -6.35 -10.16 -0.97
N SER A 137 -5.26 -9.64 -1.51
CA SER A 137 -4.81 -8.28 -1.19
C SER A 137 -5.74 -7.22 -1.81
N ALA A 138 -6.30 -7.46 -2.99
CA ALA A 138 -7.25 -6.54 -3.62
C ALA A 138 -8.60 -6.56 -2.90
N GLU A 139 -9.05 -7.74 -2.47
CA GLU A 139 -10.29 -7.96 -1.73
C GLU A 139 -10.20 -7.41 -0.30
N ARG A 140 -9.11 -7.66 0.45
CA ARG A 140 -8.89 -7.01 1.76
C ARG A 140 -8.78 -5.49 1.64
N HIS A 141 -8.18 -5.00 0.57
CA HIS A 141 -8.12 -3.56 0.32
C HIS A 141 -9.49 -3.02 -0.05
N ALA A 142 -10.32 -3.74 -0.82
CA ALA A 142 -11.68 -3.36 -1.15
C ALA A 142 -12.62 -3.38 0.07
N ALA A 143 -12.54 -4.44 0.89
CA ALA A 143 -13.37 -4.64 2.08
C ALA A 143 -13.10 -3.59 3.19
N THR A 144 -11.88 -3.07 3.27
CA THR A 144 -11.56 -1.99 4.23
C THR A 144 -11.87 -0.60 3.69
N LEU A 145 -12.14 -0.45 2.38
CA LEU A 145 -12.35 0.86 1.77
C LEU A 145 -13.76 1.42 2.02
N SER A 146 -14.73 0.64 2.48
CA SER A 146 -16.09 1.14 2.78
C SER A 146 -16.84 0.21 3.73
N GLY A 147 -17.87 0.74 4.40
CA GLY A 147 -18.79 -0.05 5.23
C GLY A 147 -18.20 -0.58 6.54
N VAL A 148 -18.78 -1.67 7.02
CA VAL A 148 -18.49 -2.31 8.31
C VAL A 148 -17.29 -3.24 8.19
N VAL A 149 -16.32 -3.08 9.10
CA VAL A 149 -15.11 -3.92 9.17
C VAL A 149 -15.14 -4.70 10.47
N GLU A 150 -15.35 -6.01 10.37
CA GLU A 150 -15.36 -6.90 11.54
C GLU A 150 -14.05 -6.78 12.33
N GLY A 151 -14.18 -6.59 13.65
CA GLY A 151 -13.05 -6.44 14.56
C GLY A 151 -12.33 -5.09 14.52
N ASP A 152 -12.80 -4.12 13.73
CA ASP A 152 -12.22 -2.77 13.65
C ASP A 152 -13.32 -1.69 13.79
N GLY A 153 -13.63 -1.38 15.06
CA GLY A 153 -14.63 -0.38 15.41
C GLY A 153 -14.25 1.03 14.94
N GLU A 154 -13.00 1.45 15.11
CA GLU A 154 -12.56 2.79 14.67
C GLU A 154 -12.68 2.96 13.14
N ARG A 155 -12.30 1.93 12.37
CA ARG A 155 -12.45 1.96 10.91
C ARG A 155 -13.91 1.99 10.50
N THR A 156 -14.75 1.17 11.15
CA THR A 156 -16.19 1.13 10.90
C THR A 156 -16.83 2.49 11.16
N ALA A 157 -16.51 3.12 12.29
CA ALA A 157 -16.99 4.45 12.66
C ALA A 157 -16.67 5.49 11.58
N LEU A 158 -15.42 5.57 11.13
CA LEU A 158 -15.02 6.53 10.09
C LEU A 158 -15.65 6.23 8.73
N ASN A 159 -15.81 4.94 8.40
CA ASN A 159 -16.48 4.56 7.16
C ASN A 159 -17.94 4.99 7.15
N LEU A 160 -18.69 4.71 8.21
CA LEU A 160 -20.09 5.10 8.36
C LEU A 160 -20.24 6.62 8.40
N TYR A 161 -19.37 7.31 9.13
CA TYR A 161 -19.36 8.78 9.20
C TYR A 161 -19.20 9.42 7.82
N LEU A 162 -18.29 8.94 6.98
CA LEU A 162 -18.16 9.52 5.64
C LEU A 162 -19.32 9.11 4.72
N GLN A 163 -19.86 7.91 4.89
CA GLN A 163 -21.00 7.44 4.11
C GLN A 163 -22.30 8.18 4.43
N SER A 164 -22.50 8.64 5.67
CA SER A 164 -23.65 9.47 6.03
C SER A 164 -23.60 10.84 5.34
N LEU A 165 -22.41 11.32 4.95
CA LEU A 165 -22.25 12.56 4.19
C LEU A 165 -22.50 12.40 2.69
N GLY A 166 -22.55 11.16 2.19
CA GLY A 166 -22.84 10.89 0.79
C GLY A 166 -22.24 9.58 0.28
N ALA A 167 -22.77 9.13 -0.86
CA ALA A 167 -22.37 7.86 -1.47
C ALA A 167 -20.93 7.91 -2.00
N VAL A 168 -19.98 7.41 -1.21
CA VAL A 168 -18.58 7.23 -1.62
C VAL A 168 -18.21 5.75 -1.67
N ALA A 169 -17.68 5.32 -2.83
CA ALA A 169 -17.23 3.94 -3.02
C ALA A 169 -15.98 3.58 -2.21
N SER A 170 -15.21 4.58 -1.76
CA SER A 170 -14.06 4.39 -0.89
C SER A 170 -13.90 5.56 0.08
N VAL A 171 -13.49 5.24 1.31
CA VAL A 171 -13.38 6.14 2.46
C VAL A 171 -11.94 6.66 2.60
N PRO A 172 -11.66 7.91 2.15
CA PRO A 172 -10.35 8.60 2.19
C PRO A 172 -9.85 9.04 3.58
N ILE A 173 -10.52 8.64 4.65
CA ILE A 173 -10.12 8.94 6.03
C ILE A 173 -9.76 7.63 6.72
N LYS A 174 -8.85 7.65 7.69
CA LYS A 174 -8.37 6.45 8.42
C LYS A 174 -8.26 6.73 9.92
N PRO A 175 -8.36 5.69 10.77
CA PRO A 175 -8.03 5.85 12.18
C PRO A 175 -6.59 6.32 12.34
N LEU A 176 -6.35 7.24 13.25
CA LEU A 176 -5.01 7.78 13.51
C LEU A 176 -4.04 6.67 13.93
N ALA A 177 -4.50 5.70 14.72
CA ALA A 177 -3.69 4.54 15.13
C ALA A 177 -3.19 3.68 13.94
N ALA A 178 -3.96 3.66 12.84
CA ALA A 178 -3.60 2.95 11.61
C ALA A 178 -2.85 3.84 10.59
N TYR A 179 -2.68 5.14 10.89
CA TYR A 179 -2.06 6.09 9.99
C TYR A 179 -0.53 5.93 9.97
N ARG A 180 0.02 5.83 8.76
CA ARG A 180 1.47 5.86 8.55
C ARG A 180 1.85 7.19 7.93
N SER A 181 2.45 8.05 8.74
CA SER A 181 2.84 9.39 8.34
C SER A 181 3.79 9.36 7.14
N ARG A 182 3.48 10.20 6.15
CA ARG A 182 4.34 10.47 5.01
C ARG A 182 4.15 11.93 4.64
N LEU A 183 5.25 12.61 4.33
CA LEU A 183 5.19 13.95 3.76
C LEU A 183 4.35 13.91 2.48
N VAL A 184 3.30 14.72 2.43
CA VAL A 184 2.41 14.80 1.28
C VAL A 184 3.08 15.68 0.23
N GLY A 185 3.73 15.03 -0.73
CA GLY A 185 4.29 15.73 -1.88
C GLY A 185 3.19 16.26 -2.79
N ALA A 186 3.08 17.57 -2.93
CA ALA A 186 2.24 18.24 -3.94
C ALA A 186 2.78 18.08 -5.38
N TYR A 187 3.66 17.11 -5.63
CA TYR A 187 4.33 16.95 -6.92
C TYR A 187 3.40 16.33 -7.96
N PRO A 188 3.29 16.91 -9.17
CA PRO A 188 2.47 16.36 -10.24
C PRO A 188 2.84 14.91 -10.50
N SER A 189 1.86 14.01 -10.39
CA SER A 189 1.99 12.62 -10.81
C SER A 189 1.45 12.50 -12.23
N PRO A 190 2.07 11.71 -13.13
CA PRO A 190 1.46 11.37 -14.42
C PRO A 190 0.10 10.68 -14.30
N LYS A 191 -0.24 10.18 -13.10
CA LYS A 191 -1.54 9.59 -12.74
C LYS A 191 -2.43 10.53 -11.93
N ALA A 192 -2.13 11.83 -11.87
CA ALA A 192 -2.95 12.78 -11.13
C ALA A 192 -4.38 12.78 -11.69
N LEU A 193 -5.36 12.79 -10.78
CA LEU A 193 -6.76 12.97 -11.14
C LEU A 193 -6.89 14.26 -11.96
N LYS A 194 -7.55 14.17 -13.12
CA LYS A 194 -7.75 15.34 -14.00
C LYS A 194 -8.84 16.26 -13.48
N ASN A 195 -9.86 15.68 -12.83
CA ASN A 195 -11.03 16.39 -12.34
C ASN A 195 -11.26 16.06 -10.87
N ALA A 196 -11.73 17.05 -10.11
CA ALA A 196 -12.21 16.82 -8.76
C ALA A 196 -13.53 16.06 -8.79
N SER A 197 -13.74 15.21 -7.80
CA SER A 197 -14.94 14.38 -7.64
C SER A 197 -15.68 14.74 -6.36
N LEU A 198 -16.95 14.31 -6.25
CA LEU A 198 -17.73 14.41 -5.01
C LEU A 198 -16.96 13.84 -3.81
N ARG A 199 -16.28 12.70 -3.97
CA ARG A 199 -15.42 12.11 -2.94
C ARG A 199 -14.36 13.09 -2.43
N ASN A 200 -13.75 13.88 -3.30
CA ASN A 200 -12.76 14.87 -2.90
C ASN A 200 -13.39 15.99 -2.06
N GLY A 201 -14.58 16.47 -2.46
CA GLY A 201 -15.36 17.44 -1.68
C GLY A 201 -15.76 16.90 -0.31
N LEU A 202 -16.37 15.71 -0.28
CA LEU A 202 -16.81 15.05 0.96
C LEU A 202 -15.64 14.74 1.90
N THR A 203 -14.44 14.47 1.39
CA THR A 203 -13.23 14.30 2.23
C THR A 203 -12.95 15.56 3.05
N ILE A 204 -13.08 16.74 2.44
CA ILE A 204 -12.82 18.02 3.10
C ILE A 204 -13.98 18.33 4.05
N VAL A 205 -15.22 18.17 3.59
CA VAL A 205 -16.45 18.37 4.38
C VAL A 205 -16.42 17.54 5.66
N ALA A 206 -16.00 16.27 5.58
CA ALA A 206 -15.90 15.39 6.74
C ALA A 206 -15.05 15.99 7.86
N SER A 207 -13.92 16.60 7.52
CA SER A 207 -13.07 17.24 8.53
C SER A 207 -13.59 18.61 8.97
N VAL A 208 -14.24 19.36 8.08
CA VAL A 208 -14.89 20.64 8.41
C VAL A 208 -15.99 20.42 9.45
N LEU A 209 -16.91 19.50 9.16
CA LEU A 209 -18.05 19.17 10.02
C LEU A 209 -17.58 18.64 11.38
N ALA A 210 -16.66 17.67 11.38
CA ALA A 210 -16.09 17.11 12.61
C ALA A 210 -15.35 18.15 13.48
N SER A 211 -14.92 19.26 12.89
CA SER A 211 -14.21 20.34 13.59
C SER A 211 -15.10 21.54 13.91
N GLY A 212 -16.41 21.49 13.58
CA GLY A 212 -17.32 22.62 13.77
C GLY A 212 -16.94 23.86 12.96
N LEU A 213 -16.37 23.68 11.77
CA LEU A 213 -15.92 24.76 10.89
C LEU A 213 -16.94 25.03 9.77
N ARG A 214 -16.76 26.15 9.06
CA ARG A 214 -17.53 26.51 7.85
C ARG A 214 -16.60 26.64 6.64
N ILE A 215 -17.09 26.33 5.45
CA ILE A 215 -16.36 26.40 4.18
C ILE A 215 -16.37 27.85 3.68
N THR A 216 -15.49 28.65 4.28
CA THR A 216 -15.34 30.07 3.93
C THR A 216 -13.87 30.43 3.67
N SER A 217 -13.64 31.51 2.93
CA SER A 217 -12.28 31.99 2.64
C SER A 217 -11.50 32.28 3.93
N GLY A 218 -10.29 31.75 4.04
CA GLY A 218 -9.42 31.85 5.20
C GLY A 218 -9.54 30.68 6.18
N THR A 219 -10.53 29.80 6.03
CA THR A 219 -10.71 28.63 6.89
C THR A 219 -9.51 27.70 6.79
N ILE A 220 -9.02 27.23 7.93
CA ILE A 220 -7.99 26.19 8.02
C ILE A 220 -8.66 24.92 8.52
N VAL A 221 -8.85 23.96 7.62
CA VAL A 221 -9.41 22.65 7.94
C VAL A 221 -8.27 21.77 8.44
N PRO A 222 -8.34 21.22 9.67
CA PRO A 222 -7.28 20.34 10.15
C PRO A 222 -7.27 19.05 9.35
N ARG A 223 -6.11 18.40 9.24
CA ARG A 223 -6.04 17.09 8.57
C ARG A 223 -6.52 15.95 9.46
N LYS A 224 -6.29 16.10 10.75
CA LYS A 224 -6.73 15.24 11.84
C LYS A 224 -7.97 15.83 12.50
N PHE A 225 -8.96 15.00 12.82
CA PHE A 225 -10.21 15.41 13.42
C PHE A 225 -10.75 14.30 14.33
N MET A 226 -11.76 14.59 15.12
CA MET A 226 -12.40 13.64 16.03
C MET A 226 -13.88 13.48 15.66
N ILE A 227 -14.39 12.26 15.77
CA ILE A 227 -15.83 11.99 15.68
C ILE A 227 -16.28 11.17 16.88
N ALA A 228 -17.55 11.35 17.26
CA ALA A 228 -18.24 10.50 18.23
C ALA A 228 -19.36 9.76 17.48
N PRO A 229 -19.18 8.46 17.15
CA PRO A 229 -20.17 7.68 16.43
C PRO A 229 -21.46 7.52 17.24
N GLU A 230 -22.61 7.59 16.58
CA GLU A 230 -23.91 7.40 17.22
C GLU A 230 -24.17 5.94 17.58
N ALA A 231 -24.70 5.70 18.78
CA ALA A 231 -25.03 4.36 19.26
C ALA A 231 -26.29 3.77 18.58
N GLU A 232 -27.24 4.61 18.17
CA GLU A 232 -28.54 4.18 17.65
C GLU A 232 -28.43 3.35 16.36
N ASN A 233 -27.39 3.60 15.56
CA ASN A 233 -27.18 2.96 14.25
C ASN A 233 -25.86 2.17 14.17
N TRP A 234 -25.34 1.72 15.32
CA TRP A 234 -24.07 1.00 15.38
C TRP A 234 -24.23 -0.47 14.92
N PRO A 235 -23.51 -0.93 13.88
CA PRO A 235 -23.78 -2.23 13.26
C PRO A 235 -22.92 -3.38 13.80
N LEU A 236 -22.04 -3.13 14.77
CA LEU A 236 -21.16 -4.15 15.35
C LEU A 236 -21.64 -4.56 16.74
N ASP A 237 -21.25 -5.76 17.16
CA ASP A 237 -21.49 -6.23 18.53
C ASP A 237 -20.74 -5.36 19.55
N GLY A 238 -21.46 -4.86 20.55
CA GLY A 238 -20.95 -3.96 21.58
C GLY A 238 -21.20 -2.48 21.27
N PRO A 239 -20.89 -1.56 22.21
CA PRO A 239 -21.08 -0.13 21.98
C PRO A 239 -20.06 0.41 20.95
N PRO A 240 -20.40 1.50 20.22
CA PRO A 240 -19.40 2.22 19.44
C PRO A 240 -18.27 2.76 20.34
N PRO A 241 -17.09 3.03 19.77
CA PRO A 241 -16.06 3.80 20.46
C PRO A 241 -16.62 5.18 20.87
N GLU A 242 -16.26 5.68 22.05
CA GLU A 242 -16.71 6.99 22.54
C GLU A 242 -16.22 8.14 21.65
N VAL A 243 -14.94 8.08 21.25
CA VAL A 243 -14.30 9.02 20.34
C VAL A 243 -13.38 8.24 19.40
N VAL A 244 -13.36 8.65 18.12
CA VAL A 244 -12.43 8.14 17.13
C VAL A 244 -11.62 9.29 16.56
N GLU A 245 -10.30 9.21 16.67
CA GLU A 245 -9.38 10.12 15.98
C GLU A 245 -9.22 9.68 14.51
N GLY A 246 -9.72 10.51 13.61
CA GLY A 246 -9.61 10.34 12.17
C GLY A 246 -8.52 11.22 11.55
N VAL A 247 -7.97 10.79 10.42
CA VAL A 247 -7.05 11.59 9.61
C VAL A 247 -7.30 11.38 8.12
N ILE A 248 -7.23 12.45 7.34
CA ILE A 248 -7.26 12.38 5.87
C ILE A 248 -5.98 11.68 5.38
N GLU A 249 -6.15 10.54 4.68
CA GLU A 249 -5.02 9.70 4.30
C GLU A 249 -4.09 10.39 3.28
N ASN A 250 -2.84 9.96 3.19
CA ASN A 250 -1.82 10.57 2.32
C ASN A 250 -2.24 10.69 0.85
N GLY A 251 -2.93 9.67 0.33
CA GLY A 251 -3.42 9.68 -1.05
C GLY A 251 -4.48 10.77 -1.26
N ALA A 252 -5.50 10.79 -0.41
CA ALA A 252 -6.56 11.77 -0.47
C ALA A 252 -6.06 13.20 -0.25
N ALA A 253 -5.19 13.42 0.75
CA ALA A 253 -4.53 14.70 0.99
C ALA A 253 -3.72 15.17 -0.23
N SER A 254 -2.96 14.26 -0.85
CA SER A 254 -2.24 14.57 -2.08
C SER A 254 -3.17 14.94 -3.23
N ASP A 255 -4.31 14.27 -3.36
CA ASP A 255 -5.25 14.47 -4.46
C ASP A 255 -5.94 15.84 -4.33
N ILE A 256 -6.45 16.19 -3.15
CA ILE A 256 -7.14 17.49 -2.93
C ILE A 256 -6.18 18.68 -3.14
N LEU A 257 -4.89 18.52 -2.79
CA LEU A 257 -3.86 19.53 -3.06
C LEU A 257 -3.57 19.67 -4.56
N LYS A 258 -3.40 18.55 -5.28
CA LYS A 258 -3.10 18.55 -6.71
C LYS A 258 -4.25 19.09 -7.55
N LEU A 259 -5.47 18.82 -7.12
CA LEU A 259 -6.68 19.35 -7.74
C LEU A 259 -6.91 20.83 -7.41
N GLY A 260 -6.09 21.41 -6.52
CA GLY A 260 -6.20 22.80 -6.10
C GLY A 260 -7.50 23.09 -5.35
N LEU A 261 -8.04 22.11 -4.62
CA LEU A 261 -9.23 22.30 -3.78
C LEU A 261 -8.88 23.00 -2.47
N VAL A 262 -7.63 22.88 -2.03
CA VAL A 262 -7.10 23.47 -0.80
C VAL A 262 -5.61 23.78 -0.97
N SER A 263 -5.07 24.61 -0.08
CA SER A 263 -3.63 24.86 0.06
C SER A 263 -3.10 24.26 1.36
N LEU A 264 -1.90 23.66 1.33
CA LEU A 264 -1.30 23.03 2.51
C LEU A 264 -0.83 24.07 3.53
N VAL A 265 -1.26 23.91 4.78
CA VAL A 265 -0.67 24.53 5.97
C VAL A 265 0.23 23.50 6.62
N ARG A 266 1.54 23.74 6.62
CA ARG A 266 2.54 22.78 7.12
C ARG A 266 2.55 22.72 8.64
N ALA A 267 2.87 21.54 9.16
CA ALA A 267 3.20 21.28 10.56
C ALA A 267 4.43 20.37 10.63
N ASP A 268 4.99 20.22 11.83
CA ASP A 268 6.15 19.34 12.06
C ASP A 268 5.82 17.87 11.82
N ARG A 269 4.58 17.47 12.12
CA ARG A 269 4.05 16.13 11.89
C ARG A 269 3.02 16.15 10.76
N PRO A 270 3.09 15.23 9.78
CA PRO A 270 2.14 15.21 8.66
C PRO A 270 0.67 15.13 9.06
N GLU A 271 0.34 14.41 10.13
CA GLU A 271 -1.02 14.31 10.69
C GLU A 271 -1.54 15.62 11.27
N ASP A 272 -0.66 16.53 11.69
CA ASP A 272 -1.01 17.83 12.27
C ASP A 272 -1.04 18.95 11.21
N GLU A 273 -0.85 18.61 9.93
CA GLU A 273 -1.04 19.55 8.81
C GLU A 273 -2.48 20.08 8.77
N GLY A 274 -2.66 21.22 8.11
CA GLY A 274 -3.97 21.80 7.82
C GLY A 274 -4.15 22.10 6.33
N PHE A 275 -5.37 22.42 5.95
CA PHE A 275 -5.77 22.76 4.59
C PHE A 275 -6.46 24.12 4.61
N ARG A 276 -5.80 25.13 4.06
CA ARG A 276 -6.38 26.47 3.89
C ARG A 276 -7.31 26.48 2.68
N ILE A 277 -8.46 27.12 2.84
CA ILE A 277 -9.44 27.34 1.79
C ILE A 277 -9.45 28.84 1.45
N ASP A 278 -9.23 29.19 0.18
CA ASP A 278 -9.51 30.54 -0.35
C ASP A 278 -10.94 30.64 -0.95
N ALA A 279 -11.34 31.84 -1.37
CA ALA A 279 -12.68 32.06 -1.93
C ALA A 279 -12.99 31.21 -3.19
N GLY A 280 -12.01 31.03 -4.08
CA GLY A 280 -12.18 30.22 -5.30
C GLY A 280 -12.23 28.73 -4.98
N GLN A 281 -11.42 28.28 -4.03
CA GLN A 281 -11.42 26.93 -3.49
C GLN A 281 -12.75 26.60 -2.79
N ALA A 282 -13.27 27.50 -1.97
CA ALA A 282 -14.58 27.37 -1.33
C ALA A 282 -15.68 27.17 -2.37
N ALA A 283 -15.75 28.05 -3.38
CA ALA A 283 -16.74 27.93 -4.46
C ALA A 283 -16.66 26.58 -5.19
N ARG A 284 -15.45 26.05 -5.42
CA ARG A 284 -15.25 24.73 -6.04
C ARG A 284 -15.71 23.59 -5.15
N ILE A 285 -15.41 23.63 -3.84
CA ILE A 285 -15.87 22.60 -2.89
C ILE A 285 -17.40 22.62 -2.81
N ILE A 286 -18.00 23.81 -2.69
CA ILE A 286 -19.45 23.99 -2.66
C ILE A 286 -20.10 23.45 -3.95
N GLY A 287 -19.53 23.75 -5.12
CA GLY A 287 -20.02 23.24 -6.39
C GLY A 287 -19.90 21.72 -6.56
N LEU A 288 -18.93 21.08 -5.89
CA LEU A 288 -18.77 19.62 -5.94
C LEU A 288 -19.78 18.88 -5.07
N VAL A 289 -20.14 19.44 -3.91
CA VAL A 289 -21.00 18.80 -2.91
C VAL A 289 -22.46 19.21 -3.06
N GLY A 290 -22.70 20.45 -3.47
CA GLY A 290 -24.03 21.06 -3.52
C GLY A 290 -24.20 22.09 -2.41
N ARG A 291 -24.65 23.30 -2.77
CA ARG A 291 -24.88 24.39 -1.81
C ARG A 291 -25.98 24.04 -0.82
N ASP A 292 -27.15 23.64 -1.32
CA ASP A 292 -28.33 23.36 -0.50
C ASP A 292 -28.02 22.30 0.55
N TYR A 293 -27.32 21.23 0.14
CA TYR A 293 -26.81 20.21 1.05
C TYR A 293 -25.92 20.81 2.15
N LEU A 294 -24.93 21.65 1.81
CA LEU A 294 -24.05 22.24 2.82
C LEU A 294 -24.77 23.22 3.75
N GLU A 295 -25.81 23.91 3.27
CA GLU A 295 -26.63 24.83 4.06
C GLU A 295 -27.47 24.09 5.11
N GLU A 296 -27.98 22.89 4.79
CA GLU A 296 -28.69 22.02 5.76
C GLU A 296 -27.81 21.65 6.96
N TRP A 297 -26.50 21.58 6.78
CA TRP A 297 -25.51 21.29 7.82
C TRP A 297 -24.83 22.54 8.40
N ASP A 298 -25.29 23.75 8.04
CA ASP A 298 -24.68 25.05 8.43
C ASP A 298 -23.18 25.18 8.06
N LEU A 299 -22.76 24.53 6.98
CA LEU A 299 -21.35 24.45 6.58
C LEU A 299 -20.90 25.58 5.64
N VAL A 300 -21.78 26.45 5.16
CA VAL A 300 -21.46 27.53 4.20
C VAL A 300 -22.14 28.84 4.54
#